data_AF-A0A552AHJ5-F1
#
_entry.id   AF-A0A552AHJ5-F1
#
_cell.length_a   1.000
_cell.length_b   1.000
_cell.length_c   1.000
_cell.angle_alpha   90.00
_cell.angle_beta   90.00
_cell.angle_gamma   90.00
#
_symmetry.space_group_name_H-M   'P 1'
#
loop_
_entity.id
_entity.type
_entity.pdbx_description
1 polymer ?
#
loop_
_entity_poly.entity_id
_entity_poly.type
_entity_poly.pdbx_seq_one_letter_code
_entity_poly.pdbx_strand_id
1 'polypeptide(L)'
;MKDALALVQSNDLVVYEALKVRNLVKNRKLAQSISDASWYQFTQWLNYFAKIYRIVCVAVPPHFTSQDCSVCGTRVQKTLSTRTHQCPNCKTVLDRDHNAAINILKKGLQYLGNYLNGTVGQTETDPNALGESGLWILNGDIENLSCLVEQGISNSNVERIPRHSVA
;
A
#
# COMPACT_ATOMS: atom_id res chain seq x y z
N MET A 1 5.83 15.11 -1.64
CA MET A 1 5.52 15.45 -0.23
C MET A 1 4.15 16.12 -0.13
N LYS A 2 3.92 17.26 -0.80
CA LYS A 2 2.62 17.96 -0.81
C LYS A 2 1.46 17.04 -1.20
N ASP A 3 1.64 16.21 -2.23
CA ASP A 3 0.59 15.30 -2.70
C ASP A 3 0.22 14.24 -1.65
N ALA A 4 1.20 13.67 -0.94
CA ALA A 4 0.94 12.68 0.11
C ALA A 4 0.17 13.31 1.27
N LEU A 5 0.53 14.54 1.66
CA LEU A 5 -0.18 15.30 2.69
C LEU A 5 -1.63 15.59 2.26
N ALA A 6 -1.81 16.13 1.05
CA ALA A 6 -3.13 16.45 0.52
C ALA A 6 -4.03 15.21 0.46
N LEU A 7 -3.47 14.07 0.05
CA LEU A 7 -4.20 12.81 -0.06
C LEU A 7 -4.64 12.31 1.33
N VAL A 8 -3.78 12.39 2.34
CA VAL A 8 -4.15 12.03 3.72
C VAL A 8 -5.18 13.00 4.32
N GLN A 9 -5.06 14.31 4.08
CA GLN A 9 -5.96 15.29 4.68
C GLN A 9 -7.35 15.33 4.04
N SER A 10 -7.50 14.87 2.80
CA SER A 10 -8.75 14.92 2.05
C SER A 10 -9.54 13.60 2.09
N ASN A 11 -9.03 12.56 2.75
CA ASN A 11 -9.65 11.23 2.76
C ASN A 11 -9.58 10.61 4.16
N ASP A 12 -10.64 9.90 4.54
CA ASP A 12 -10.70 9.16 5.82
C ASP A 12 -9.99 7.80 5.75
N LEU A 13 -9.77 7.31 4.53
CA LEU A 13 -9.13 6.03 4.24
C LEU A 13 -8.26 6.17 2.99
N VAL A 14 -7.02 5.71 3.08
CA VAL A 14 -6.09 5.65 1.95
C VAL A 14 -5.64 4.23 1.71
N VAL A 15 -5.90 3.69 0.53
CA VAL A 15 -5.46 2.35 0.14
C VAL A 15 -4.50 2.44 -1.05
N TYR A 16 -3.38 1.73 -0.98
CA TYR A 16 -2.38 1.73 -2.04
C TYR A 16 -1.73 0.35 -2.22
N GLU A 17 -1.06 0.16 -3.36
CA GLU A 17 -0.35 -1.09 -3.64
C GLU A 17 0.99 -1.18 -2.91
N ALA A 18 1.23 -2.32 -2.25
CA ALA A 18 2.53 -2.70 -1.71
C ALA A 18 3.48 -3.14 -2.83
N LEU A 19 3.90 -2.18 -3.67
CA LEU A 19 4.81 -2.43 -4.77
C LEU A 19 6.21 -2.77 -4.26
N LYS A 20 6.79 -3.86 -4.77
CA LYS A 20 8.20 -4.21 -4.54
C LYS A 20 9.10 -3.36 -5.43
N VAL A 21 9.19 -2.05 -5.15
CA VAL A 21 9.88 -1.04 -5.98
C VAL A 21 11.31 -1.48 -6.36
N ARG A 22 12.04 -2.07 -5.42
CA ARG A 22 13.39 -2.60 -5.63
C ARG A 22 13.49 -3.67 -6.72
N ASN A 23 12.45 -4.47 -6.91
CA ASN A 23 12.39 -5.43 -8.00
C ASN A 23 11.98 -4.77 -9.32
N LEU A 24 11.13 -3.73 -9.26
CA LEU A 24 10.70 -3.00 -10.45
C LEU A 24 11.86 -2.23 -11.10
N VAL A 25 12.73 -1.60 -10.30
CA VAL A 25 13.91 -0.86 -10.80
C VAL A 25 14.97 -1.76 -11.44
N LYS A 26 14.90 -3.10 -11.29
CA LYS A 26 15.78 -4.02 -12.01
C LYS A 26 15.48 -4.06 -13.52
N ASN A 27 14.30 -3.64 -13.94
CA ASN A 27 13.96 -3.52 -15.35
C ASN A 27 14.68 -2.32 -15.97
N ARG A 28 15.77 -2.56 -16.69
CA ARG A 28 16.63 -1.53 -17.30
C ARG A 28 15.90 -0.54 -18.21
N LYS A 29 14.75 -0.92 -18.80
CA LYS A 29 13.96 -0.05 -19.67
C LYS A 29 13.07 0.94 -18.88
N LEU A 30 12.67 0.58 -17.67
CA LEU A 30 11.75 1.37 -16.84
C LEU A 30 12.41 1.90 -15.55
N ALA A 31 13.63 1.48 -15.25
CA ALA A 31 14.33 1.82 -14.01
C ALA A 31 14.40 3.33 -13.75
N GLN A 32 14.71 4.10 -14.79
CA GLN A 32 14.80 5.56 -14.71
C GLN A 32 13.44 6.17 -14.34
N SER A 33 12.39 5.87 -15.11
CA SER A 33 11.06 6.44 -14.87
C SER A 33 10.45 6.02 -13.53
N ILE A 34 10.71 4.79 -13.08
CA ILE A 34 10.30 4.32 -11.75
C ILE A 34 11.05 5.06 -10.64
N SER A 35 12.36 5.29 -10.82
CA SER A 35 13.17 5.99 -9.83
C SER A 35 12.78 7.45 -9.73
N ASP A 36 12.55 8.11 -10.86
CA ASP A 36 12.12 9.52 -10.93
C ASP A 36 10.76 9.72 -10.27
N ALA A 37 9.84 8.75 -10.44
CA ALA A 37 8.52 8.78 -9.79
C ALA A 37 8.59 8.67 -8.26
N SER A 38 9.74 8.28 -7.69
CA SER A 38 9.99 8.31 -6.25
C SER A 38 8.94 7.59 -5.39
N TRP A 39 8.34 6.51 -5.90
CA TRP A 39 7.22 5.81 -5.27
C TRP A 39 7.50 5.35 -3.84
N TYR A 40 8.70 4.82 -3.60
CA TYR A 40 9.09 4.40 -2.25
C TYR A 40 9.07 5.59 -1.28
N GLN A 41 9.67 6.73 -1.66
CA GLN A 41 9.66 7.93 -0.83
C GLN A 41 8.24 8.47 -0.63
N PHE A 42 7.40 8.40 -1.66
CA PHE A 42 5.99 8.78 -1.58
C PHE A 42 5.23 7.94 -0.54
N THR A 43 5.38 6.62 -0.54
CA THR A 43 4.74 5.74 0.45
C THR A 43 5.25 5.99 1.87
N GLN A 44 6.55 6.34 2.04
CA GLN A 44 7.07 6.74 3.35
C GLN A 44 6.37 8.00 3.87
N TRP A 45 6.23 9.03 3.04
CA TRP A 45 5.53 10.27 3.42
C TRP A 45 4.06 10.04 3.71
N LEU A 46 3.41 9.19 2.93
CA LEU A 46 2.00 8.87 3.09
C LEU A 46 1.76 8.18 4.45
N ASN A 47 2.58 7.18 4.80
CA ASN A 47 2.52 6.53 6.11
C ASN A 47 2.84 7.48 7.27
N TYR A 48 3.83 8.35 7.08
CA TYR A 48 4.17 9.38 8.07
C TYR A 48 2.99 10.30 8.36
N PHE A 49 2.35 10.87 7.33
CA PHE A 49 1.20 11.74 7.51
C PHE A 49 -0.02 10.99 8.03
N ALA A 50 -0.28 9.76 7.56
CA ALA A 50 -1.37 8.94 8.08
C ALA A 50 -1.24 8.74 9.61
N LYS A 51 -0.02 8.52 10.12
CA LYS A 51 0.26 8.45 11.56
C LYS A 51 -0.05 9.76 12.29
N ILE A 52 0.36 10.90 11.73
CA ILE A 52 0.13 12.23 12.33
C ILE A 52 -1.35 12.57 12.39
N TYR A 53 -2.07 12.38 11.29
CA TYR A 53 -3.48 12.75 11.16
C TYR A 53 -4.44 11.65 11.61
N ARG A 54 -3.92 10.52 12.09
CA ARG A 54 -4.69 9.34 12.54
C ARG A 54 -5.66 8.82 11.47
N ILE A 55 -5.22 8.87 10.22
CA ILE A 55 -5.98 8.36 9.06
C ILE A 55 -5.59 6.91 8.82
N VAL A 56 -6.58 6.08 8.50
CA VAL A 56 -6.35 4.68 8.17
C VAL A 56 -5.65 4.60 6.82
N CYS A 57 -4.48 3.97 6.81
CA CYS A 57 -3.75 3.70 5.59
C CYS A 57 -3.49 2.20 5.41
N VAL A 58 -3.75 1.69 4.21
CA VAL A 58 -3.76 0.26 3.91
C VAL A 58 -2.90 -0.05 2.70
N ALA A 59 -1.89 -0.89 2.89
CA ALA A 59 -1.09 -1.43 1.81
C ALA A 59 -1.65 -2.80 1.38
N VAL A 60 -1.98 -2.98 0.10
CA VAL A 60 -2.54 -4.24 -0.44
C VAL A 60 -1.61 -4.89 -1.47
N PRO A 61 -1.64 -6.23 -1.63
CA PRO A 61 -0.85 -6.88 -2.66
C PRO A 61 -1.23 -6.44 -4.08
N PRO A 62 -0.23 -6.11 -4.93
CA PRO A 62 -0.46 -5.56 -6.28
C PRO A 62 -0.95 -6.59 -7.30
N HIS A 63 -1.14 -7.85 -6.91
CA HIS A 63 -1.46 -8.93 -7.83
C HIS A 63 -2.79 -8.69 -8.55
N PHE A 64 -2.73 -8.60 -9.88
CA PHE A 64 -3.88 -8.52 -10.79
C PHE A 64 -4.82 -7.31 -10.62
N THR A 65 -4.48 -6.33 -9.79
CA THR A 65 -5.25 -5.09 -9.58
C THR A 65 -5.55 -4.36 -10.89
N SER A 66 -4.55 -4.27 -11.77
CA SER A 66 -4.67 -3.62 -13.07
C SER A 66 -5.25 -4.54 -14.14
N GLN A 67 -5.37 -5.85 -13.93
CA GLN A 67 -5.82 -6.83 -14.93
C GLN A 67 -7.28 -7.26 -14.72
N ASP A 68 -7.69 -7.46 -13.48
CA ASP A 68 -9.03 -7.90 -13.12
C ASP A 68 -10.03 -6.77 -13.38
N CYS A 69 -11.17 -7.10 -13.97
CA CYS A 69 -12.21 -6.14 -14.21
C CYS A 69 -12.85 -5.72 -12.88
N SER A 70 -12.85 -4.43 -12.59
CA SER A 70 -13.45 -3.90 -11.36
C SER A 70 -14.96 -4.11 -11.29
N VAL A 71 -15.65 -4.33 -12.41
CA VAL A 71 -17.10 -4.55 -12.46
C VAL A 71 -17.45 -6.03 -12.25
N CYS A 72 -16.84 -6.93 -13.04
CA CYS A 72 -17.25 -8.34 -13.10
C CYS A 72 -16.20 -9.35 -12.63
N GLY A 73 -15.00 -8.89 -12.24
CA GLY A 73 -13.91 -9.76 -11.78
C GLY A 73 -13.17 -10.54 -12.88
N THR A 74 -13.64 -10.51 -14.13
CA THR A 74 -12.95 -11.20 -15.24
C THR A 74 -11.54 -10.65 -15.44
N ARG A 75 -10.55 -11.55 -15.45
CA ARG A 75 -9.16 -11.21 -15.72
C ARG A 75 -8.95 -10.86 -17.18
N VAL A 76 -8.42 -9.67 -17.44
CA VAL A 76 -8.03 -9.22 -18.78
C VAL A 76 -6.52 -9.06 -18.80
N GLN A 77 -5.84 -9.99 -19.46
CA GLN A 77 -4.39 -9.88 -19.67
C GLN A 77 -4.08 -8.68 -20.56
N LYS A 78 -3.10 -7.87 -20.15
CA LYS A 78 -2.70 -6.67 -20.88
C LYS A 78 -1.23 -6.36 -20.61
N THR A 79 -0.58 -5.72 -21.58
CA THR A 79 0.80 -5.25 -21.42
C THR A 79 0.81 -3.91 -20.69
N LEU A 80 1.99 -3.45 -20.25
CA LEU A 80 2.16 -2.14 -19.62
C LEU A 80 1.79 -0.97 -20.55
N SER A 81 1.88 -1.16 -21.87
CA SER A 81 1.52 -0.12 -22.86
C SER A 81 0.01 0.02 -23.06
N THR A 82 -0.78 -0.99 -22.71
CA THR A 82 -2.25 -0.89 -22.77
C THR A 82 -2.74 0.03 -21.64
N ARG A 83 -3.25 1.21 -22.00
CA ARG A 83 -3.76 2.22 -21.05
C ARG A 83 -5.27 2.18 -20.84
N THR A 84 -6.01 1.57 -21.75
CA THR A 84 -7.47 1.39 -21.61
C THR A 84 -7.79 -0.03 -21.15
N HIS A 85 -8.59 -0.17 -20.10
CA HIS A 85 -9.20 -1.44 -19.76
C HIS A 85 -10.50 -1.61 -20.56
N GLN A 86 -10.55 -2.66 -21.37
CA GLN A 86 -11.77 -3.09 -22.06
C GLN A 86 -12.07 -4.53 -21.61
N CYS A 87 -13.20 -4.72 -20.93
CA CYS A 87 -13.59 -6.04 -20.45
C CYS A 87 -14.36 -6.81 -21.54
N PRO A 88 -13.90 -7.98 -22.00
CA PRO A 88 -14.61 -8.76 -23.00
C PRO A 88 -15.92 -9.36 -22.48
N ASN A 89 -16.02 -9.56 -21.15
CA ASN A 89 -17.19 -10.15 -20.50
C ASN A 89 -18.32 -9.14 -20.28
N CYS A 90 -18.10 -8.12 -19.44
CA CYS A 90 -19.12 -7.14 -19.08
C CYS A 90 -19.10 -5.85 -19.92
N LYS A 91 -18.21 -5.77 -20.92
CA LYS A 91 -18.08 -4.62 -21.85
C LYS A 91 -17.70 -3.29 -21.21
N THR A 92 -17.32 -3.26 -19.93
CA THR A 92 -16.82 -2.03 -19.30
C THR A 92 -15.56 -1.52 -20.00
N VAL A 93 -15.54 -0.22 -20.29
CA VAL A 93 -14.40 0.50 -20.85
C VAL A 93 -14.03 1.64 -19.90
N LEU A 94 -12.80 1.63 -19.38
CA LEU A 94 -12.28 2.71 -18.53
C LEU A 94 -10.76 2.84 -18.66
N ASP A 95 -10.21 3.92 -18.11
CA ASP A 95 -8.78 4.02 -17.89
C ASP A 95 -8.27 2.86 -17.02
N ARG A 96 -7.12 2.28 -17.37
CA ARG A 96 -6.55 1.12 -16.66
C ARG A 96 -6.20 1.45 -15.23
N ASP A 97 -5.65 2.63 -14.99
CA ASP A 97 -5.20 3.03 -13.66
C ASP A 97 -6.43 3.37 -12.79
N HIS A 98 -7.51 3.91 -13.37
CA HIS A 98 -8.82 4.02 -12.70
C HIS A 98 -9.41 2.65 -12.32
N ASN A 99 -9.33 1.66 -13.22
CA ASN A 99 -9.77 0.28 -12.92
C ASN A 99 -8.97 -0.32 -11.77
N ALA A 100 -7.66 -0.11 -11.79
CA ALA A 100 -6.77 -0.55 -10.74
C ALA A 100 -7.12 0.08 -9.40
N ALA A 101 -7.37 1.40 -9.37
CA ALA A 101 -7.75 2.13 -8.15
C ALA A 101 -9.00 1.54 -7.48
N ILE A 102 -10.05 1.23 -8.27
CA ILE A 102 -11.26 0.59 -7.74
C ILE A 102 -10.95 -0.78 -7.14
N ASN A 103 -10.13 -1.59 -7.81
CA ASN A 103 -9.75 -2.92 -7.31
C ASN A 103 -8.88 -2.83 -6.04
N ILE A 104 -7.97 -1.87 -5.97
CA ILE A 104 -7.13 -1.61 -4.81
C ILE A 104 -8.01 -1.27 -3.61
N LEU A 105 -8.97 -0.35 -3.78
CA LEU A 105 -9.92 0.01 -2.73
C LEU A 105 -10.75 -1.20 -2.27
N LYS A 106 -11.30 -2.00 -3.21
CA LYS A 106 -12.06 -3.21 -2.89
C LYS A 106 -11.25 -4.20 -2.03
N LYS A 107 -9.97 -4.42 -2.37
CA LYS A 107 -9.08 -5.27 -1.58
C LYS A 107 -8.81 -4.69 -0.19
N GLY A 108 -8.58 -3.38 -0.09
CA GLY A 108 -8.34 -2.73 1.20
C GLY A 108 -9.53 -2.83 2.13
N LEU A 109 -10.74 -2.61 1.60
CA LEU A 109 -11.98 -2.78 2.35
C LEU A 109 -12.19 -4.24 2.78
N GLN A 110 -11.86 -5.21 1.93
CA GLN A 110 -11.92 -6.62 2.29
C GLN A 110 -10.96 -6.96 3.44
N TYR A 111 -9.72 -6.43 3.41
CA TYR A 111 -8.76 -6.65 4.48
C TYR A 111 -9.23 -6.04 5.80
N LEU A 112 -9.75 -4.82 5.75
CA LEU A 112 -10.32 -4.16 6.92
C LEU A 112 -11.53 -4.93 7.46
N GLY A 113 -12.45 -5.36 6.60
CA GLY A 113 -13.61 -6.15 7.01
C GLY A 113 -13.22 -7.49 7.65
N ASN A 114 -12.26 -8.20 7.08
CA ASN A 114 -11.74 -9.45 7.65
C ASN A 114 -11.08 -9.22 9.02
N TYR A 115 -10.33 -8.13 9.16
CA TYR A 115 -9.70 -7.76 10.43
C TYR A 115 -10.74 -7.49 11.52
N LEU A 116 -11.76 -6.68 11.22
CA LEU A 116 -12.83 -6.33 12.17
C LEU A 116 -13.74 -7.51 12.51
N ASN A 117 -13.94 -8.45 11.58
CA ASN A 117 -14.74 -9.65 11.82
C ASN A 117 -13.93 -10.77 12.52
N GLY A 118 -12.61 -10.80 12.35
CA GLY A 118 -11.72 -11.78 13.00
C GLY A 118 -11.61 -11.58 14.51
N THR A 119 -11.78 -10.35 15.01
CA THR A 119 -11.84 -10.04 16.45
C THR A 119 -13.13 -10.49 17.14
N VAL A 120 -14.15 -10.93 16.40
CA VAL A 120 -15.42 -11.43 16.96
C VAL A 120 -15.36 -12.95 17.28
N GLY A 121 -14.23 -13.64 17.03
CA GLY A 121 -14.17 -15.11 17.03
C GLY A 121 -13.03 -15.80 17.77
N GLN A 122 -12.24 -15.15 18.64
CA GLN A 122 -11.18 -15.84 19.39
C GLN A 122 -11.15 -15.44 20.88
N THR A 123 -11.90 -16.18 21.70
CA THR A 123 -11.60 -16.38 23.13
C THR A 123 -10.88 -17.71 23.33
N GLU A 124 -9.74 -17.94 22.67
CA GLU A 124 -8.80 -19.00 23.07
C GLU A 124 -7.38 -18.51 22.79
N THR A 125 -6.70 -18.02 23.84
CA THR A 125 -5.26 -17.77 23.85
C THR A 125 -4.52 -19.10 23.95
N ASP A 126 -3.91 -19.54 22.86
CA ASP A 126 -2.88 -20.58 22.89
C ASP A 126 -1.48 -19.92 22.94
N PRO A 127 -0.73 -20.03 24.05
CA PRO A 127 0.49 -19.24 24.28
C PRO A 127 1.70 -19.60 23.40
N ASN A 128 1.61 -20.55 22.46
CA ASN A 128 2.78 -21.09 21.73
C ASN A 128 2.70 -21.10 20.19
N ALA A 129 1.74 -20.43 19.56
CA ALA A 129 1.67 -20.39 18.09
C ALA A 129 2.62 -19.32 17.49
N LEU A 130 3.91 -19.65 17.34
CA LEU A 130 4.86 -18.92 16.50
C LEU A 130 4.61 -19.25 15.02
N GLY A 131 3.60 -18.61 14.43
CA GLY A 131 3.35 -18.62 12.98
C GLY A 131 3.10 -17.20 12.51
N GLU A 132 4.06 -16.61 11.81
CA GLU A 132 4.00 -15.24 11.28
C GLU A 132 2.81 -15.06 10.32
N SER A 133 1.65 -14.68 10.86
CA SER A 133 0.57 -14.12 10.05
C SER A 133 0.94 -12.68 9.71
N GLY A 134 1.65 -12.50 8.60
CA GLY A 134 1.95 -11.19 8.03
C GLY A 134 0.70 -10.48 7.54
N LEU A 135 -0.12 -9.99 8.47
CA LEU A 135 -1.27 -9.14 8.22
C LEU A 135 -0.96 -7.77 8.84
N TRP A 136 -0.19 -6.96 8.11
CA TRP A 136 0.03 -5.56 8.46
C TRP A 136 -1.29 -4.83 8.32
N ILE A 137 -2.12 -4.71 9.38
CA ILE A 137 -3.04 -3.59 9.67
C ILE A 137 -3.53 -3.62 11.13
N LEU A 138 -3.22 -2.50 11.80
CA LEU A 138 -3.88 -1.77 12.89
C LEU A 138 -4.26 -2.52 14.17
N ASN A 139 -3.49 -2.28 15.23
CA ASN A 139 -4.08 -1.83 16.49
C ASN A 139 -3.10 -0.94 17.24
N GLY A 140 -3.59 0.22 17.71
CA GLY A 140 -3.38 0.76 19.06
C GLY A 140 -1.99 1.11 19.58
N ASP A 141 -0.92 0.44 19.18
CA ASP A 141 0.41 0.61 19.76
C ASP A 141 1.24 1.56 18.89
N ILE A 142 1.15 2.85 19.24
CA ILE A 142 1.81 3.98 18.59
C ILE A 142 3.35 3.89 18.63
N GLU A 143 3.93 2.87 19.26
CA GLU A 143 5.39 2.72 19.42
C GLU A 143 6.09 1.80 18.41
N ASN A 144 5.40 0.93 17.67
CA ASN A 144 6.08 -0.11 16.87
C ASN A 144 6.05 0.09 15.34
N LEU A 145 6.15 1.34 14.87
CA LEU A 145 6.18 1.68 13.44
C LEU A 145 7.54 2.22 12.95
N SER A 146 8.62 2.00 13.70
CA SER A 146 9.99 2.24 13.23
C SER A 146 10.67 1.01 12.61
N CYS A 147 10.10 -0.20 12.71
CA CYS A 147 10.71 -1.40 12.13
C CYS A 147 9.98 -1.83 10.86
N LEU A 148 10.76 -2.08 9.79
CA LEU A 148 10.37 -2.62 8.48
C LEU A 148 10.14 -1.62 7.34
N VAL A 149 11.01 -0.61 7.27
CA VAL A 149 11.88 -0.57 6.09
C VAL A 149 13.30 -0.95 6.46
N GLU A 150 13.55 -2.25 6.61
CA GLU A 150 14.91 -2.78 6.51
C GLU A 150 14.92 -4.05 5.66
N GLN A 151 15.12 -3.84 4.36
CA GLN A 151 16.03 -4.72 3.64
C GLN A 151 17.29 -3.91 3.29
N GLY A 152 17.97 -3.31 4.27
CA GLY A 152 19.33 -2.76 4.06
C GLY A 152 19.46 -1.24 4.10
N ILE A 153 19.19 -0.65 5.26
CA ILE A 153 19.96 0.51 5.71
C ILE A 153 20.68 0.04 6.98
N SER A 154 22.00 0.14 7.02
CA SER A 154 22.78 -0.17 8.22
C SER A 154 22.53 0.91 9.29
N ASN A 155 22.50 0.49 10.56
CA ASN A 155 22.33 1.31 11.78
C ASN A 155 23.26 2.54 11.94
N SER A 156 24.12 2.84 10.97
CA SER A 156 25.12 3.90 11.02
C SER A 156 24.68 5.28 10.52
N ASN A 157 23.40 5.51 10.20
CA ASN A 157 22.93 6.80 9.66
C ASN A 157 21.88 7.54 10.54
N VAL A 158 21.55 7.02 11.72
CA VAL A 158 20.57 7.65 12.64
C VAL A 158 21.11 8.93 13.28
N GLU A 159 22.44 9.12 13.33
CA GLU A 159 23.06 10.29 13.97
C GLU A 159 23.08 11.57 13.12
N ARG A 160 22.57 11.57 11.88
CA ARG A 160 22.66 12.72 10.97
C ARG A 160 21.37 13.55 10.83
N ILE A 161 20.37 13.31 11.68
CA ILE A 161 19.13 14.11 11.69
C ILE A 161 19.33 15.31 12.63
N PRO A 162 19.24 16.57 12.15
CA PRO A 162 19.37 17.74 13.00
C PRO A 162 18.23 17.75 14.03
N ARG A 163 18.58 17.77 15.32
CA ARG A 163 17.61 18.06 16.38
C ARG A 163 17.32 19.55 16.34
N HIS A 164 16.15 19.93 15.83
CA HIS A 164 15.65 21.27 16.10
C HIS A 164 15.29 21.35 17.59
N SER A 165 16.14 22.05 18.36
CA SER A 165 15.77 22.52 19.70
C SER A 165 14.62 23.50 19.57
N VAL A 166 13.52 23.19 20.24
CA VAL A 166 12.49 24.19 20.55
C VAL A 166 12.97 24.94 21.79
N ALA A 167 13.32 26.20 21.60
CA ALA A 167 13.40 27.24 22.63
C ALA A 167 12.83 28.52 22.02
#